data_AF-A0A3N7IJL5-F1
#
_entry.id   AF-A0A3N7IJL5-F1
#
_cell.length_a   1.000
_cell.length_b   1.000
_cell.length_c   1.000
_cell.angle_alpha   90.00
_cell.angle_beta   90.00
_cell.angle_gamma   90.00
#
_symmetry.space_group_name_H-M   'P 1'
#
loop_
_entity.id
_entity.type
_entity.pdbx_description
1 polymer ?
#
loop_
_entity_poly.entity_id
_entity_poly.type
_entity_poly.pdbx_seq_one_letter_code
_entity_poly.pdbx_strand_id
1 'polypeptide(L)'
;MKIESVDFFYLSMPEVLDIGDGSQDAVLVRVRAGGLEGWGECEAAPLPTIAAYVCPMSHSACKPVKHSVEGMDLNEPADIHKIGRHVHANSFDLLQADHTLSGIDIALWDLLGKKLEEPVYRLLGYKKAYSKIPYASQLFGDTPEETYEKAKQSGGSGYRAVKFGWGPIGRGSVAEDAAHFHAAREGLGTDAYLMIDIGTVWGEDVASATGRLAALKAVNAYWLEEPFANMALSAYSQLADGKPRVPLAAGEGCNSYVQAAAMLDYAGLK
;
A
#
# COMPACT_ATOMS: atom_id res chain seq x y z
N MET A 1 5.32 30.74 0.48
CA MET A 1 4.30 30.64 -0.58
C MET A 1 3.02 30.12 0.04
N LYS A 2 1.89 30.44 -0.58
CA LYS A 2 0.58 29.92 -0.22
C LYS A 2 0.13 28.95 -1.29
N ILE A 3 -0.61 27.92 -0.90
CA ILE A 3 -1.20 26.98 -1.85
C ILE A 3 -2.28 27.72 -2.64
N GLU A 4 -2.11 27.78 -3.96
CA GLU A 4 -2.98 28.51 -4.88
C GLU A 4 -4.06 27.61 -5.47
N SER A 5 -3.71 26.35 -5.78
CA SER A 5 -4.65 25.36 -6.30
C SER A 5 -4.17 23.93 -6.03
N VAL A 6 -5.12 23.01 -6.03
CA VAL A 6 -4.88 21.56 -6.14
C VAL A 6 -5.72 21.01 -7.28
N ASP A 7 -5.05 20.47 -8.29
CA ASP A 7 -5.68 19.85 -9.46
C ASP A 7 -5.65 18.33 -9.32
N PHE A 8 -6.77 17.67 -9.64
CA PHE A 8 -6.89 16.21 -9.66
C PHE A 8 -7.02 15.72 -11.10
N PHE A 9 -6.25 14.69 -11.46
CA PHE A 9 -6.27 14.05 -12.77
C PHE A 9 -6.70 12.59 -12.59
N TYR A 10 -7.94 12.28 -12.96
CA TYR A 10 -8.39 10.90 -13.04
C TYR A 10 -7.90 10.29 -14.36
N LEU A 11 -7.02 9.29 -14.24
CA LEU A 11 -6.46 8.53 -15.34
C LEU A 11 -7.01 7.10 -15.26
N SER A 12 -7.24 6.48 -16.41
CA SER A 12 -7.72 5.10 -16.49
C SER A 12 -7.20 4.47 -17.76
N MET A 13 -6.89 3.18 -17.70
CA MET A 13 -6.76 2.34 -18.88
C MET A 13 -8.09 2.33 -19.68
N PRO A 14 -8.05 2.06 -20.99
CA PRO A 14 -9.28 1.97 -21.80
C PRO A 14 -10.27 0.90 -21.32
N GLU A 15 -9.77 -0.13 -20.64
CA GLU A 15 -10.54 -1.21 -20.04
C GLU A 15 -9.96 -1.48 -18.64
N VAL A 16 -10.85 -1.69 -17.67
CA VAL A 16 -10.51 -2.07 -16.29
C VAL A 16 -11.11 -3.45 -16.04
N LEU A 17 -10.26 -4.39 -15.65
CA LEU A 17 -10.55 -5.80 -15.45
C LEU A 17 -10.79 -6.11 -13.96
N ASP A 18 -11.58 -7.14 -13.67
CA ASP A 18 -11.83 -7.66 -12.32
C ASP A 18 -10.66 -8.57 -11.87
N ILE A 19 -9.52 -7.95 -11.61
CA ILE A 19 -8.29 -8.58 -11.11
C ILE A 19 -7.70 -7.73 -9.99
N GLY A 20 -6.88 -8.34 -9.13
CA GLY A 20 -6.18 -7.65 -8.03
C GLY A 20 -5.03 -6.76 -8.51
N ASP A 21 -5.30 -5.81 -9.41
CA ASP A 21 -4.32 -4.89 -9.99
C ASP A 21 -4.83 -3.44 -9.88
N GLY A 22 -4.21 -2.67 -8.99
CA GLY A 22 -4.50 -1.24 -8.78
C GLY A 22 -3.93 -0.32 -9.86
N SER A 23 -3.00 -0.80 -10.71
CA SER A 23 -2.36 0.04 -11.73
C SER A 23 -3.25 0.36 -12.94
N GLN A 24 -4.47 -0.18 -12.96
CA GLN A 24 -5.43 -0.03 -14.04
C GLN A 24 -6.02 1.38 -14.14
N ASP A 25 -6.00 2.14 -13.04
CA ASP A 25 -6.37 3.54 -13.00
C ASP A 25 -5.45 4.31 -12.03
N ALA A 26 -5.59 5.63 -11.97
CA ALA A 26 -4.86 6.47 -11.03
C ALA A 26 -5.59 7.78 -10.78
N VAL A 27 -5.33 8.39 -9.61
CA VAL A 27 -5.64 9.80 -9.38
C VAL A 27 -4.38 10.56 -9.01
N LEU A 28 -3.86 11.31 -9.99
CA LEU A 28 -2.70 12.18 -9.78
C LEU A 28 -3.17 13.51 -9.19
N VAL A 29 -2.36 14.03 -8.28
CA VAL A 29 -2.60 15.29 -7.58
C VAL A 29 -1.48 16.25 -7.92
N ARG A 30 -1.82 17.44 -8.40
CA ARG A 30 -0.87 18.54 -8.60
C ARG A 30 -1.21 19.70 -7.68
N VAL A 31 -0.27 20.07 -6.82
CA VAL A 31 -0.39 21.26 -5.96
C VAL A 31 0.43 22.40 -6.57
N ARG A 32 -0.11 23.62 -6.60
CA ARG A 32 0.59 24.82 -7.09
C ARG A 32 0.72 25.89 -6.02
N ALA A 33 1.91 26.49 -5.93
CA ALA A 33 2.18 27.57 -5.00
C ALA A 33 3.41 28.38 -5.46
N GLY A 34 3.30 29.70 -5.54
CA GLY A 34 4.45 30.59 -5.78
C GLY A 34 5.19 30.32 -7.08
N GLY A 35 4.47 29.92 -8.14
CA GLY A 35 5.04 29.57 -9.44
C GLY A 35 5.70 28.19 -9.51
N LEU A 36 5.63 27.38 -8.45
CA LEU A 36 6.11 26.00 -8.40
C LEU A 36 4.94 25.01 -8.39
N GLU A 37 5.23 23.76 -8.73
CA GLU A 37 4.29 22.65 -8.62
C GLU A 37 4.93 21.39 -8.03
N GLY A 38 4.15 20.68 -7.21
CA GLY A 38 4.47 19.35 -6.72
C GLY A 38 3.43 18.34 -7.14
N TRP A 39 3.86 17.09 -7.25
CA TRP A 39 3.06 15.97 -7.72
C TRP A 39 2.99 14.86 -6.68
N GLY A 40 1.81 14.26 -6.57
CA GLY A 40 1.55 13.08 -5.77
C GLY A 40 0.47 12.23 -6.42
N GLU A 41 0.17 11.11 -5.80
CA GLU A 41 -0.78 10.12 -6.29
C GLU A 41 -1.51 9.52 -5.09
N CYS A 42 -2.83 9.34 -5.20
CA CYS A 42 -3.57 8.60 -4.18
C CYS A 42 -3.77 7.16 -4.67
N GLU A 43 -3.33 6.19 -3.87
CA GLU A 43 -3.72 4.78 -4.00
C GLU A 43 -5.18 4.63 -3.51
N ALA A 44 -6.14 5.04 -4.35
CA ALA A 44 -7.54 5.15 -3.95
C ALA A 44 -8.47 5.27 -5.15
N ALA A 45 -9.74 4.89 -4.96
CA ALA A 45 -10.80 5.12 -5.92
C ALA A 45 -10.87 6.60 -6.35
N PRO A 46 -10.59 6.93 -7.62
CA PRO A 46 -10.38 8.33 -8.04
C PRO A 46 -11.59 9.24 -7.87
N LEU A 47 -12.78 8.80 -8.27
CA LEU A 47 -13.98 9.63 -8.19
C LEU A 47 -14.41 9.94 -6.74
N PRO A 48 -14.46 8.96 -5.80
CA PRO A 48 -14.64 9.25 -4.38
C PRO A 48 -13.59 10.22 -3.83
N THR A 49 -12.33 10.03 -4.21
CA THR A 49 -11.21 10.90 -3.79
C THR A 49 -11.42 12.36 -4.24
N ILE A 50 -11.83 12.58 -5.50
CA ILE A 50 -12.16 13.91 -6.03
C ILE A 50 -13.40 14.47 -5.31
N ALA A 51 -14.43 13.65 -5.09
CA ALA A 51 -15.64 14.09 -4.39
C ALA A 51 -15.32 14.55 -2.96
N ALA A 52 -14.47 13.83 -2.23
CA ALA A 52 -14.00 14.23 -0.91
C ALA A 52 -13.21 15.54 -0.92
N TYR A 53 -12.49 15.83 -2.01
CA TYR A 53 -11.82 17.10 -2.19
C TYR A 53 -12.78 18.28 -2.37
N VAL A 54 -13.88 18.12 -3.13
CA VAL A 54 -14.72 19.25 -3.58
C VAL A 54 -16.15 19.30 -3.03
N CYS A 55 -16.60 18.28 -2.31
CA CYS A 55 -17.99 18.18 -1.86
C CYS A 55 -18.48 19.43 -1.11
N PRO A 56 -19.78 19.76 -1.18
CA PRO A 56 -20.35 20.74 -0.25
C PRO A 56 -20.12 20.29 1.19
N MET A 57 -19.78 21.23 2.07
CA MET A 57 -19.66 20.94 3.51
C MET A 57 -20.99 20.39 4.05
N SER A 58 -20.93 19.27 4.77
CA SER A 58 -22.11 18.73 5.47
C SER A 58 -22.33 19.41 6.83
N HIS A 59 -21.26 19.58 7.61
CA HIS A 59 -21.23 20.34 8.87
C HIS A 59 -19.77 20.64 9.27
N SER A 60 -19.55 21.22 10.45
CA SER A 60 -18.23 21.72 10.90
C SER A 60 -17.10 20.69 10.96
N ALA A 61 -17.42 19.40 11.11
CA ALA A 61 -16.47 18.29 11.16
C ALA A 61 -16.46 17.42 9.88
N CYS A 62 -17.25 17.80 8.86
CA CYS A 62 -17.36 17.11 7.57
C CYS A 62 -17.28 18.14 6.44
N LYS A 63 -16.15 18.85 6.40
CA LYS A 63 -15.81 19.80 5.34
C LYS A 63 -15.08 19.08 4.19
N PRO A 64 -15.19 19.58 2.95
CA PRO A 64 -14.33 19.09 1.88
C PRO A 64 -12.85 19.32 2.20
N VAL A 65 -11.99 18.42 1.75
CA VAL A 65 -10.54 18.47 2.04
C VAL A 65 -9.92 19.80 1.60
N LYS A 66 -10.36 20.38 0.48
CA LYS A 66 -9.86 21.68 -0.02
C LYS A 66 -9.93 22.81 1.00
N HIS A 67 -10.92 22.78 1.91
CA HIS A 67 -11.09 23.80 2.95
C HIS A 67 -9.90 23.90 3.90
N SER A 68 -9.15 22.82 4.06
CA SER A 68 -7.99 22.73 4.95
C SER A 68 -6.65 22.84 4.21
N VAL A 69 -6.66 23.02 2.89
CA VAL A 69 -5.46 22.95 2.03
C VAL A 69 -5.24 24.25 1.27
N GLU A 70 -6.21 24.73 0.49
CA GLU A 70 -6.04 25.93 -0.33
C GLU A 70 -5.87 27.19 0.55
N GLY A 71 -4.93 28.07 0.18
CA GLY A 71 -4.58 29.28 0.91
C GLY A 71 -3.65 29.09 2.12
N MET A 72 -3.38 27.84 2.51
CA MET A 72 -2.42 27.51 3.57
C MET A 72 -1.00 27.86 3.17
N ASP A 73 -0.18 28.22 4.16
CA ASP A 73 1.25 28.44 3.95
C ASP A 73 1.98 27.11 3.72
N LEU A 74 3.01 27.14 2.86
CA LEU A 74 3.91 26.02 2.62
C LEU A 74 5.35 26.55 2.53
N ASN A 75 6.03 26.61 3.65
CA ASN A 75 7.38 27.15 3.75
C ASN A 75 8.38 26.23 4.44
N GLU A 76 7.89 25.36 5.32
CA GLU A 76 8.70 24.42 6.08
C GLU A 76 7.94 23.09 6.30
N PRO A 77 8.62 21.99 6.66
CA PRO A 77 7.96 20.71 6.93
C PRO A 77 6.82 20.77 7.95
N ALA A 78 6.91 21.68 8.93
CA ALA A 78 5.88 21.87 9.94
C ALA A 78 4.53 22.33 9.36
N ASP A 79 4.54 23.04 8.22
CA ASP A 79 3.33 23.46 7.52
C ASP A 79 2.56 22.28 6.94
N ILE A 80 3.26 21.27 6.39
CA ILE A 80 2.65 20.05 5.84
C ILE A 80 1.91 19.30 6.97
N HIS A 81 2.58 19.10 8.10
CA HIS A 81 1.95 18.50 9.28
C HIS A 81 0.76 19.32 9.81
N LYS A 82 0.82 20.65 9.70
CA LYS A 82 -0.28 21.53 10.09
C LYS A 82 -1.49 21.36 9.15
N ILE A 83 -1.26 21.28 7.84
CA ILE A 83 -2.30 21.00 6.85
C ILE A 83 -2.97 19.66 7.14
N GLY A 84 -2.18 18.59 7.36
CA GLY A 84 -2.72 17.27 7.71
C GLY A 84 -3.59 17.30 8.98
N ARG A 85 -3.14 18.01 10.04
CA ARG A 85 -3.96 18.21 11.25
C ARG A 85 -5.26 18.98 10.97
N HIS A 86 -5.24 19.98 10.09
CA HIS A 86 -6.45 20.70 9.71
C HIS A 86 -7.41 19.82 8.93
N VAL A 87 -6.91 18.96 8.03
CA VAL A 87 -7.74 17.98 7.31
C VAL A 87 -8.39 17.02 8.31
N HIS A 88 -7.62 16.37 9.19
CA HIS A 88 -8.20 15.46 10.18
C HIS A 88 -9.22 16.14 11.12
N ALA A 89 -9.02 17.41 11.47
CA ALA A 89 -9.96 18.14 12.34
C ALA A 89 -11.24 18.59 11.62
N ASN A 90 -11.13 19.04 10.38
CA ASN A 90 -12.25 19.63 9.62
C ASN A 90 -13.00 18.60 8.77
N SER A 91 -12.36 17.50 8.41
CA SER A 91 -12.86 16.41 7.56
C SER A 91 -12.92 15.09 8.33
N PHE A 92 -13.02 15.15 9.66
CA PHE A 92 -13.09 14.00 10.56
C PHE A 92 -14.19 13.00 10.16
N ASP A 93 -15.41 13.50 9.89
CA ASP A 93 -16.56 12.67 9.52
C ASP A 93 -16.63 12.39 8.00
N LEU A 94 -15.55 12.66 7.26
CA LEU A 94 -15.41 12.34 5.84
C LEU A 94 -14.45 11.16 5.67
N LEU A 95 -14.99 9.94 5.64
CA LEU A 95 -14.19 8.71 5.66
C LEU A 95 -13.13 8.61 4.54
N GLN A 96 -13.37 9.20 3.38
CA GLN A 96 -12.45 9.21 2.24
C GLN A 96 -11.28 10.22 2.41
N ALA A 97 -11.30 11.06 3.46
CA ALA A 97 -10.37 12.17 3.60
C ALA A 97 -8.89 11.75 3.64
N ASP A 98 -8.56 10.64 4.31
CA ASP A 98 -7.16 10.18 4.42
C ASP A 98 -6.60 9.71 3.07
N HIS A 99 -7.42 9.07 2.23
CA HIS A 99 -7.06 8.71 0.87
C HIS A 99 -6.87 9.94 -0.02
N THR A 100 -7.72 10.96 0.12
CA THR A 100 -7.52 12.23 -0.61
C THR A 100 -6.29 12.98 -0.11
N LEU A 101 -6.04 12.96 1.20
CA LEU A 101 -4.91 13.63 1.81
C LEU A 101 -3.57 12.99 1.40
N SER A 102 -3.49 11.68 1.20
CA SER A 102 -2.23 11.00 0.89
C SER A 102 -1.52 11.57 -0.36
N GLY A 103 -2.23 11.68 -1.48
CA GLY A 103 -1.68 12.27 -2.71
C GLY A 103 -1.38 13.76 -2.58
N ILE A 104 -2.19 14.50 -1.80
CA ILE A 104 -1.89 15.91 -1.49
C ILE A 104 -0.62 16.01 -0.65
N ASP A 105 -0.47 15.24 0.43
CA ASP A 105 0.68 15.26 1.33
C ASP A 105 1.99 14.99 0.57
N ILE A 106 2.00 13.94 -0.28
CA ILE A 106 3.12 13.63 -1.16
C ILE A 106 3.45 14.82 -2.08
N ALA A 107 2.43 15.42 -2.71
CA ALA A 107 2.62 16.59 -3.57
C ALA A 107 3.16 17.80 -2.80
N LEU A 108 2.77 18.00 -1.54
CA LEU A 108 3.30 19.07 -0.69
C LEU A 108 4.79 18.86 -0.37
N TRP A 109 5.21 17.61 -0.10
CA TRP A 109 6.62 17.29 0.11
C TRP A 109 7.45 17.47 -1.16
N ASP A 110 6.96 17.02 -2.31
CA ASP A 110 7.62 17.24 -3.61
C ASP A 110 7.76 18.73 -3.93
N LEU A 111 6.70 19.50 -3.75
CA LEU A 111 6.70 20.96 -3.96
C LEU A 111 7.69 21.65 -3.02
N LEU A 112 7.67 21.31 -1.73
CA LEU A 112 8.59 21.88 -0.75
C LEU A 112 10.05 21.51 -1.06
N GLY A 113 10.30 20.26 -1.47
CA GLY A 113 11.62 19.80 -1.94
C GLY A 113 12.14 20.62 -3.11
N LYS A 114 11.31 20.85 -4.13
CA LYS A 114 11.65 21.71 -5.27
C LYS A 114 11.94 23.15 -4.86
N LYS A 115 11.16 23.72 -3.96
CA LYS A 115 11.38 25.08 -3.44
C LYS A 115 12.71 25.20 -2.69
N LEU A 116 13.04 24.21 -1.88
CA LEU A 116 14.23 24.20 -1.03
C LEU A 116 15.46 23.60 -1.72
N GLU A 117 15.31 23.11 -2.94
CA GLU A 117 16.33 22.38 -3.70
C GLU A 117 16.91 21.18 -2.92
N GLU A 118 16.07 20.52 -2.11
CA GLU A 118 16.46 19.36 -1.29
C GLU A 118 15.59 18.14 -1.63
N PRO A 119 16.17 16.93 -1.65
CA PRO A 119 15.38 15.71 -1.81
C PRO A 119 14.50 15.48 -0.57
N VAL A 120 13.29 14.95 -0.80
CA VAL A 120 12.28 14.72 0.25
C VAL A 120 12.83 13.96 1.46
N TYR A 121 13.69 12.94 1.26
CA TYR A 121 14.24 12.17 2.38
C TYR A 121 15.02 13.05 3.39
N ARG A 122 15.65 14.15 2.96
CA ARG A 122 16.31 15.09 3.86
C ARG A 122 15.33 15.95 4.62
N LEU A 123 14.25 16.36 3.96
CA LEU A 123 13.16 17.09 4.62
C LEU A 123 12.45 16.24 5.67
N LEU A 124 12.37 14.92 5.44
CA LEU A 124 11.89 13.92 6.42
C LEU A 124 12.90 13.64 7.55
N GLY A 125 14.08 14.27 7.54
CA GLY A 125 15.10 14.16 8.59
C GLY A 125 16.16 13.07 8.39
N TYR A 126 16.14 12.35 7.25
CA TYR A 126 17.18 11.36 6.97
C TYR A 126 18.44 12.01 6.39
N LYS A 127 19.60 11.57 6.88
CA LYS A 127 20.91 12.03 6.38
C LYS A 127 21.26 11.46 5.01
N LYS A 128 20.75 10.28 4.69
CA LYS A 128 21.12 9.51 3.50
C LYS A 128 19.99 8.57 3.09
N ALA A 129 19.75 8.47 1.78
CA ALA A 129 18.98 7.37 1.19
C ALA A 129 19.88 6.15 0.96
N TYR A 130 19.54 5.01 1.55
CA TYR A 130 20.26 3.74 1.35
C TYR A 130 19.64 2.97 0.19
N SER A 131 20.48 2.32 -0.62
CA SER A 131 20.03 1.42 -1.67
C SER A 131 19.15 0.30 -1.09
N LYS A 132 18.06 -0.02 -1.79
CA LYS A 132 17.13 -1.10 -1.46
C LYS A 132 17.22 -2.19 -2.53
N ILE A 133 16.95 -3.43 -2.15
CA ILE A 133 16.79 -4.52 -3.12
C ILE A 133 15.34 -4.49 -3.57
N PRO A 134 15.04 -4.22 -4.85
CA PRO A 134 13.68 -4.29 -5.34
C PRO A 134 13.25 -5.76 -5.38
N TYR A 135 11.99 -6.01 -5.01
CA TYR A 135 11.33 -7.26 -5.31
C TYR A 135 10.35 -7.07 -6.46
N ALA A 136 10.27 -8.03 -7.37
CA ALA A 136 9.20 -8.04 -8.36
C ALA A 136 7.89 -8.45 -7.67
N SER A 137 6.94 -7.53 -7.55
CA SER A 137 5.59 -7.84 -7.07
C SER A 137 4.71 -8.22 -8.25
N GLN A 138 4.08 -9.39 -8.23
CA GLN A 138 3.27 -9.86 -9.35
C GLN A 138 2.14 -10.79 -8.92
N LEU A 139 1.17 -10.96 -9.81
CA LEU A 139 0.07 -11.90 -9.61
C LEU A 139 0.54 -13.35 -9.81
N PHE A 140 -0.01 -14.26 -9.03
CA PHE A 140 0.01 -15.70 -9.37
C PHE A 140 -0.51 -15.94 -10.79
N GLY A 141 -0.07 -17.03 -11.42
CA GLY A 141 -0.72 -17.53 -12.63
C GLY A 141 -2.06 -18.18 -12.29
N ASP A 142 -2.91 -18.38 -13.30
CA ASP A 142 -4.16 -19.15 -13.12
C ASP A 142 -3.84 -20.64 -12.86
N THR A 143 -2.65 -21.08 -13.28
CA THR A 143 -2.11 -22.41 -13.05
C THR A 143 -0.73 -22.36 -12.37
N PRO A 144 -0.29 -23.45 -11.70
CA PRO A 144 1.07 -23.57 -11.20
C PRO A 144 2.13 -23.41 -12.30
N GLU A 145 1.88 -23.94 -13.50
CA GLU A 145 2.79 -23.84 -14.64
C GLU A 145 3.01 -22.39 -15.07
N GLU A 146 1.96 -21.58 -15.13
CA GLU A 146 2.07 -20.15 -15.38
C GLU A 146 2.83 -19.41 -14.27
N THR A 147 2.60 -19.82 -13.01
CA THR A 147 3.33 -19.28 -11.86
C THR A 147 4.83 -19.57 -11.96
N TYR A 148 5.20 -20.78 -12.38
CA TYR A 148 6.59 -21.17 -12.62
C TYR A 148 7.26 -20.33 -13.71
N GLU A 149 6.61 -20.16 -14.87
CA GLU A 149 7.19 -19.38 -15.97
C GLU A 149 7.33 -17.89 -15.59
N LYS A 150 6.36 -17.31 -14.89
CA LYS A 150 6.44 -15.97 -14.31
C LYS A 150 7.62 -15.81 -13.34
N ALA A 151 7.82 -16.78 -12.46
CA ALA A 151 8.92 -16.79 -11.48
C ALA A 151 10.28 -16.86 -12.18
N LYS A 152 10.41 -17.76 -13.16
CA LYS A 152 11.59 -17.92 -13.99
C LYS A 152 11.92 -16.67 -14.80
N GLN A 153 10.91 -16.02 -15.38
CA GLN A 153 11.09 -14.74 -16.08
C GLN A 153 11.61 -13.65 -15.14
N SER A 154 11.05 -13.55 -13.94
CA SER A 154 11.46 -12.56 -12.93
C SER A 154 12.89 -12.79 -12.45
N GLY A 155 13.25 -14.03 -12.12
CA GLY A 155 14.63 -14.41 -11.77
C GLY A 155 15.60 -14.15 -12.92
N GLY A 156 15.23 -14.52 -14.16
CA GLY A 156 16.01 -14.27 -15.36
C GLY A 156 16.22 -12.79 -15.69
N SER A 157 15.33 -11.92 -15.21
CA SER A 157 15.44 -10.46 -15.33
C SER A 157 16.34 -9.82 -14.26
N GLY A 158 16.95 -10.62 -13.39
CA GLY A 158 17.93 -10.18 -12.38
C GLY A 158 17.33 -9.83 -11.02
N TYR A 159 16.03 -10.07 -10.79
CA TYR A 159 15.43 -9.89 -9.47
C TYR A 159 15.97 -10.93 -8.49
N ARG A 160 16.38 -10.45 -7.30
CA ARG A 160 16.84 -11.29 -6.18
C ARG A 160 15.76 -11.52 -5.13
N ALA A 161 14.59 -10.94 -5.33
CA ALA A 161 13.42 -11.06 -4.47
C ALA A 161 12.16 -10.97 -5.35
N VAL A 162 11.16 -11.79 -5.07
CA VAL A 162 9.89 -11.82 -5.83
C VAL A 162 8.74 -12.08 -4.86
N LYS A 163 7.67 -11.29 -4.96
CA LYS A 163 6.41 -11.49 -4.25
C LYS A 163 5.36 -11.97 -5.26
N PHE A 164 4.72 -13.09 -4.95
CA PHE A 164 3.51 -13.53 -5.66
C PHE A 164 2.30 -13.28 -4.77
N GLY A 165 1.28 -12.63 -5.32
CA GLY A 165 0.04 -12.37 -4.61
C GLY A 165 -1.21 -12.61 -5.44
N TRP A 166 -2.37 -12.66 -4.76
CA TRP A 166 -3.69 -12.64 -5.40
C TRP A 166 -3.91 -13.78 -6.41
N GLY A 167 -4.81 -13.60 -7.38
CA GLY A 167 -5.19 -14.65 -8.33
C GLY A 167 -5.99 -15.77 -7.66
N PRO A 168 -5.72 -17.06 -7.98
CA PRO A 168 -6.46 -18.18 -7.39
C PRO A 168 -6.05 -18.48 -5.94
N ILE A 169 -4.97 -17.89 -5.44
CA ILE A 169 -4.36 -18.29 -4.16
C ILE A 169 -5.32 -18.07 -2.97
N GLY A 170 -5.36 -19.05 -2.08
CA GLY A 170 -6.17 -19.01 -0.86
C GLY A 170 -7.67 -19.30 -1.07
N ARG A 171 -8.15 -19.35 -2.32
CA ARG A 171 -9.56 -19.60 -2.66
C ARG A 171 -9.91 -21.08 -2.76
N GLY A 172 -8.92 -21.93 -2.98
CA GLY A 172 -9.06 -23.37 -3.13
C GLY A 172 -8.61 -24.16 -1.89
N SER A 173 -8.19 -25.39 -2.15
CA SER A 173 -7.60 -26.31 -1.18
C SER A 173 -6.16 -25.94 -0.83
N VAL A 174 -5.71 -26.43 0.33
CA VAL A 174 -4.29 -26.32 0.75
C VAL A 174 -3.33 -26.91 -0.28
N ALA A 175 -3.74 -27.98 -0.98
CA ALA A 175 -2.92 -28.66 -1.97
C ALA A 175 -2.74 -27.83 -3.25
N GLU A 176 -3.78 -27.13 -3.69
CA GLU A 176 -3.70 -26.22 -4.84
C GLU A 176 -2.76 -25.05 -4.53
N ASP A 177 -2.92 -24.41 -3.37
CA ASP A 177 -2.02 -23.32 -2.95
C ASP A 177 -0.56 -23.80 -2.85
N ALA A 178 -0.34 -24.99 -2.28
CA ALA A 178 0.99 -25.58 -2.19
C ALA A 178 1.62 -25.81 -3.57
N ALA A 179 0.85 -26.25 -4.57
CA ALA A 179 1.34 -26.43 -5.93
C ALA A 179 1.85 -25.10 -6.53
N HIS A 180 1.11 -24.00 -6.34
CA HIS A 180 1.55 -22.66 -6.76
C HIS A 180 2.82 -22.21 -6.03
N PHE A 181 2.90 -22.42 -4.71
CA PHE A 181 4.09 -22.05 -3.93
C PHE A 181 5.34 -22.81 -4.41
N HIS A 182 5.20 -24.11 -4.65
CA HIS A 182 6.29 -24.94 -5.15
C HIS A 182 6.72 -24.51 -6.56
N ALA A 183 5.77 -24.24 -7.45
CA ALA A 183 6.05 -23.74 -8.79
C ALA A 183 6.79 -22.39 -8.77
N ALA A 184 6.36 -21.45 -7.92
CA ALA A 184 7.04 -20.17 -7.74
C ALA A 184 8.49 -20.35 -7.26
N ARG A 185 8.72 -21.22 -6.27
CA ARG A 185 10.07 -21.52 -5.78
C ARG A 185 10.94 -22.22 -6.83
N GLU A 186 10.40 -23.19 -7.55
CA GLU A 186 11.13 -23.93 -8.58
C GLU A 186 11.58 -22.99 -9.69
N GLY A 187 10.68 -22.12 -10.18
CA GLY A 187 11.00 -21.17 -11.24
C GLY A 187 12.01 -20.09 -10.80
N LEU A 188 11.93 -19.65 -9.54
CA LEU A 188 12.81 -18.63 -8.99
C LEU A 188 14.20 -19.17 -8.60
N GLY A 189 14.31 -20.46 -8.29
CA GLY A 189 15.49 -21.06 -7.67
C GLY A 189 15.56 -20.82 -6.17
N THR A 190 16.60 -21.33 -5.52
CA THR A 190 16.72 -21.37 -4.05
C THR A 190 17.32 -20.11 -3.43
N ASP A 191 18.02 -19.28 -4.21
CA ASP A 191 18.84 -18.20 -3.67
C ASP A 191 18.07 -16.89 -3.48
N ALA A 192 17.04 -16.67 -4.30
CA ALA A 192 16.23 -15.47 -4.24
C ALA A 192 15.15 -15.54 -3.16
N TYR A 193 14.82 -14.38 -2.59
CA TYR A 193 13.74 -14.26 -1.61
C TYR A 193 12.39 -14.45 -2.29
N LEU A 194 11.54 -15.29 -1.70
CA LEU A 194 10.18 -15.53 -2.17
C LEU A 194 9.21 -15.05 -1.09
N MET A 195 8.29 -14.17 -1.46
CA MET A 195 7.23 -13.69 -0.56
C MET A 195 5.87 -14.10 -1.11
N ILE A 196 4.94 -14.42 -0.23
CA ILE A 196 3.59 -14.83 -0.59
C ILE A 196 2.58 -13.86 0.02
N ASP A 197 1.71 -13.33 -0.81
CA ASP A 197 0.62 -12.43 -0.43
C ASP A 197 -0.74 -13.06 -0.73
N ILE A 198 -1.61 -13.09 0.26
CA ILE A 198 -2.90 -13.78 0.19
C ILE A 198 -4.04 -12.80 -0.15
N GLY A 199 -3.81 -11.48 -0.07
CA GLY A 199 -4.82 -10.47 -0.41
C GLY A 199 -6.09 -10.58 0.45
N THR A 200 -5.95 -10.89 1.74
CA THR A 200 -7.02 -10.90 2.76
C THR A 200 -8.14 -11.94 2.58
N VAL A 201 -8.05 -12.84 1.58
CA VAL A 201 -9.18 -13.71 1.18
C VAL A 201 -9.71 -14.65 2.28
N TRP A 202 -8.90 -14.97 3.29
CA TRP A 202 -9.35 -15.81 4.42
C TRP A 202 -10.15 -15.03 5.48
N GLY A 203 -10.29 -13.71 5.36
CA GLY A 203 -11.04 -12.90 6.33
C GLY A 203 -10.45 -13.02 7.73
N GLU A 204 -11.09 -13.75 8.63
CA GLU A 204 -10.59 -14.04 9.99
C GLU A 204 -10.33 -15.55 10.22
N ASP A 205 -10.35 -16.36 9.17
CA ASP A 205 -10.21 -17.83 9.27
C ASP A 205 -8.75 -18.25 9.51
N VAL A 206 -8.39 -18.33 10.79
CA VAL A 206 -7.06 -18.79 11.25
C VAL A 206 -6.75 -20.22 10.82
N ALA A 207 -7.76 -21.09 10.67
CA ALA A 207 -7.54 -22.47 10.27
C ALA A 207 -7.08 -22.57 8.82
N SER A 208 -7.67 -21.75 7.93
CA SER A 208 -7.24 -21.63 6.54
C SER A 208 -5.77 -21.23 6.43
N ALA A 209 -5.35 -20.19 7.17
CA ALA A 209 -3.94 -19.77 7.20
C ALA A 209 -3.02 -20.86 7.79
N THR A 210 -3.41 -21.46 8.91
CA THR A 210 -2.65 -22.53 9.59
C THR A 210 -2.37 -23.72 8.65
N GLY A 211 -3.35 -24.09 7.83
CA GLY A 211 -3.22 -25.17 6.85
C GLY A 211 -2.10 -24.96 5.83
N ARG A 212 -1.74 -23.70 5.50
CA ARG A 212 -0.73 -23.37 4.48
C ARG A 212 0.69 -23.21 5.03
N LEU A 213 0.86 -23.10 6.36
CA LEU A 213 2.16 -22.84 6.98
C LEU A 213 3.23 -23.89 6.63
N ALA A 214 2.84 -25.16 6.49
CA ALA A 214 3.76 -26.24 6.12
C ALA A 214 4.32 -26.05 4.70
N ALA A 215 3.46 -25.70 3.73
CA ALA A 215 3.86 -25.46 2.35
C ALA A 215 4.74 -24.21 2.23
N LEU A 216 4.34 -23.10 2.89
CA LEU A 216 5.12 -21.86 2.96
C LEU A 216 6.54 -22.10 3.51
N LYS A 217 6.65 -22.92 4.56
CA LYS A 217 7.94 -23.34 5.10
C LYS A 217 8.74 -24.19 4.11
N ALA A 218 8.10 -25.13 3.41
CA ALA A 218 8.77 -26.02 2.46
C ALA A 218 9.41 -25.25 1.29
N VAL A 219 8.81 -24.12 0.92
CA VAL A 219 9.33 -23.24 -0.14
C VAL A 219 10.23 -22.12 0.40
N ASN A 220 10.58 -22.14 1.68
CA ASN A 220 11.37 -21.09 2.34
C ASN A 220 10.81 -19.68 2.03
N ALA A 221 9.50 -19.50 2.21
CA ALA A 221 8.87 -18.19 2.07
C ALA A 221 9.45 -17.22 3.12
N TYR A 222 9.79 -16.02 2.67
CA TYR A 222 10.42 -14.98 3.47
C TYR A 222 9.41 -14.25 4.36
N TRP A 223 8.16 -14.10 3.90
CA TRP A 223 7.01 -13.75 4.73
C TRP A 223 5.70 -14.28 4.10
N LEU A 224 4.65 -14.30 4.92
CA LEU A 224 3.25 -14.46 4.54
C LEU A 224 2.55 -13.12 4.76
N GLU A 225 2.01 -12.54 3.70
CA GLU A 225 1.40 -11.21 3.68
C GLU A 225 -0.11 -11.27 3.60
N GLU A 226 -0.74 -10.38 4.36
CA GLU A 226 -2.18 -10.18 4.46
C GLU A 226 -3.02 -11.48 4.48
N PRO A 227 -2.71 -12.44 5.39
CA PRO A 227 -3.53 -13.65 5.53
C PRO A 227 -4.96 -13.36 5.96
N PHE A 228 -5.21 -12.21 6.60
CA PHE A 228 -6.50 -11.82 7.16
C PHE A 228 -6.90 -10.41 6.76
N ALA A 229 -8.19 -10.09 6.90
CA ALA A 229 -8.72 -8.75 6.69
C ALA A 229 -7.94 -7.70 7.50
N ASN A 230 -7.81 -6.49 6.95
CA ASN A 230 -7.16 -5.39 7.65
C ASN A 230 -7.80 -5.18 9.03
N MET A 231 -6.98 -4.94 10.05
CA MET A 231 -7.40 -4.80 11.45
C MET A 231 -8.06 -6.03 12.10
N ALA A 232 -7.98 -7.23 11.50
CA ALA A 232 -8.33 -8.50 12.15
C ALA A 232 -7.30 -8.91 13.23
N LEU A 233 -6.98 -8.00 14.16
CA LEU A 233 -5.88 -8.09 15.13
C LEU A 233 -5.88 -9.43 15.89
N SER A 234 -7.07 -9.92 16.27
CA SER A 234 -7.23 -11.19 16.98
C SER A 234 -6.82 -12.39 16.12
N ALA A 235 -7.22 -12.45 14.85
CA ALA A 235 -6.85 -13.54 13.94
C ALA A 235 -5.34 -13.55 13.69
N TYR A 236 -4.75 -12.38 13.44
CA TYR A 236 -3.30 -12.22 13.32
C TYR A 236 -2.57 -12.69 14.59
N SER A 237 -2.98 -12.23 15.76
CA SER A 237 -2.38 -12.63 17.04
C SER A 237 -2.48 -14.13 17.27
N GLN A 238 -3.64 -14.74 17.01
CA GLN A 238 -3.85 -16.18 17.16
C GLN A 238 -2.93 -17.00 16.24
N LEU A 239 -2.75 -16.57 14.99
CA LEU A 239 -1.80 -17.22 14.08
C LEU A 239 -0.36 -17.05 14.56
N ALA A 240 0.02 -15.84 14.99
CA ALA A 240 1.35 -15.53 15.50
C ALA A 240 1.70 -16.30 16.79
N ASP A 241 0.72 -16.55 17.68
CA ASP A 241 0.88 -17.35 18.90
C ASP A 241 1.25 -18.81 18.60
N GLY A 242 0.84 -19.32 17.44
CA GLY A 242 1.28 -20.61 16.89
C GLY A 242 2.77 -20.65 16.51
N LYS A 243 3.47 -19.51 16.57
CA LYS A 243 4.90 -19.33 16.23
C LYS A 243 5.24 -19.91 14.85
N PRO A 244 4.58 -19.42 13.79
CA PRO A 244 4.90 -19.84 12.43
C PRO A 244 6.38 -19.56 12.14
N ARG A 245 7.03 -20.44 11.37
CA ARG A 245 8.41 -20.20 10.94
C ARG A 245 8.52 -19.13 9.86
N VAL A 246 7.42 -18.88 9.15
CA VAL A 246 7.30 -17.80 8.18
C VAL A 246 6.79 -16.55 8.92
N PRO A 247 7.52 -15.43 8.89
CA PRO A 247 7.05 -14.16 9.44
C PRO A 247 5.74 -13.70 8.81
N LEU A 248 4.94 -12.95 9.55
CA LEU A 248 3.72 -12.31 9.04
C LEU A 248 4.03 -10.88 8.61
N ALA A 249 3.49 -10.46 7.46
CA ALA A 249 3.51 -9.10 6.96
C ALA A 249 2.07 -8.60 6.73
N ALA A 250 1.82 -7.31 6.99
CA ALA A 250 0.54 -6.67 6.75
C ALA A 250 0.69 -5.14 6.84
N GLY A 251 -0.38 -4.43 6.52
CA GLY A 251 -0.52 -3.00 6.80
C GLY A 251 -0.72 -2.13 5.57
N GLU A 252 -0.71 -2.70 4.36
CA GLU A 252 -1.01 -1.93 3.15
C GLU A 252 -2.46 -1.40 3.13
N GLY A 253 -3.38 -2.10 3.80
CA GLY A 253 -4.74 -1.61 4.06
C GLY A 253 -4.87 -0.50 5.12
N CYS A 254 -3.80 -0.12 5.82
CA CYS A 254 -3.87 0.92 6.87
C CYS A 254 -3.89 2.33 6.26
N ASN A 255 -4.93 3.10 6.56
CA ASN A 255 -5.08 4.49 6.10
C ASN A 255 -4.71 5.55 7.15
N SER A 256 -4.28 5.13 8.34
CA SER A 256 -3.83 6.04 9.40
C SER A 256 -2.71 5.42 10.25
N TYR A 257 -1.94 6.28 10.91
CA TYR A 257 -0.91 5.86 11.86
C TYR A 257 -1.47 4.95 12.97
N VAL A 258 -2.66 5.24 13.48
CA VAL A 258 -3.26 4.49 14.59
C VAL A 258 -3.55 3.04 14.19
N GLN A 259 -4.00 2.80 12.96
CA GLN A 259 -4.21 1.44 12.45
C GLN A 259 -2.89 0.69 12.34
N ALA A 260 -1.87 1.29 11.73
CA ALA A 260 -0.55 0.68 11.61
C ALA A 260 0.08 0.38 12.99
N ALA A 261 -0.04 1.32 13.94
CA ALA A 261 0.45 1.12 15.30
C ALA A 261 -0.29 -0.02 16.00
N ALA A 262 -1.62 -0.10 15.86
CA ALA A 262 -2.41 -1.19 16.41
C ALA A 262 -2.03 -2.55 15.81
N MET A 263 -1.74 -2.63 14.50
CA MET A 263 -1.22 -3.85 13.88
C MET A 263 0.13 -4.25 14.49
N LEU A 264 1.06 -3.31 14.66
CA LEU A 264 2.36 -3.60 15.28
C LEU A 264 2.23 -4.08 16.74
N ASP A 265 1.35 -3.45 17.51
CA ASP A 265 1.22 -3.71 18.95
C ASP A 265 0.40 -4.98 19.24
N TYR A 266 -0.62 -5.28 18.43
CA TYR A 266 -1.64 -6.29 18.74
C TYR A 266 -1.73 -7.44 17.73
N ALA A 267 -1.19 -7.31 16.51
CA ALA A 267 -1.30 -8.36 15.48
C ALA A 267 -0.11 -9.35 15.50
N GLY A 268 0.88 -9.16 16.39
CA GLY A 268 2.00 -10.08 16.50
C GLY A 268 2.94 -10.11 15.27
N LEU A 269 2.94 -9.03 14.47
CA LEU A 269 3.85 -8.83 13.34
C LEU A 269 5.28 -8.61 13.88
N LYS A 270 6.07 -9.68 13.99
CA LYS A 270 7.45 -9.67 14.50
C LYS A 270 8.40 -10.40 13.57
#